data_AF-A0A522F140-F1
#
_entry.id   AF-A0A522F140-F1
#
_cell.length_a   1.000
_cell.length_b   1.000
_cell.length_c   1.000
_cell.angle_alpha   90.00
_cell.angle_beta   90.00
_cell.angle_gamma   90.00
#
_symmetry.space_group_name_H-M   'P 1'
#
loop_
_entity.id
_entity.type
_entity.pdbx_description
1 polymer ?
#
loop_
_entity_poly.entity_id
_entity_poly.type
_entity_poly.pdbx_seq_one_letter_code
_entity_poly.pdbx_strand_id
1 'polypeptide(L)' 'MEEFYTIQGEGFNTGKPAYFVRIGGCDVGCHWCDVKESWDASIHPLTEA' A
#
# COMPACT_ATOMS: atom_id res chain seq x y z
N MET A 1 5.31 5.00 -1.04
CA MET A 1 5.46 4.68 -2.48
C MET A 1 6.81 4.00 -2.65
N GLU A 2 6.85 2.88 -3.38
CA GLU A 2 8.00 1.97 -3.39
C GLU A 2 7.94 0.99 -4.59
N GLU A 3 9.10 0.44 -4.97
CA GLU A 3 9.22 -0.66 -5.90
C GLU A 3 10.23 -1.71 -5.41
N PHE A 4 9.90 -2.99 -5.56
CA PHE A 4 10.77 -4.09 -5.12
C PHE A 4 10.32 -5.45 -5.68
N TYR A 5 11.27 -6.38 -5.76
CA TYR A 5 11.01 -7.76 -6.14
C TYR A 5 10.83 -8.64 -4.89
N THR A 6 9.73 -9.38 -4.81
CA THR A 6 9.41 -10.26 -3.67
C THR A 6 8.45 -11.39 -4.07
N ILE A 7 7.84 -12.05 -3.09
CA ILE A 7 6.77 -13.05 -3.24
C ILE A 7 5.40 -12.42 -2.95
N GLN A 8 4.40 -12.70 -3.78
CA GLN A 8 3.01 -12.33 -3.51
C GLN A 8 2.50 -13.07 -2.26
N GLY A 9 2.02 -12.32 -1.26
CA GLY A 9 1.52 -12.85 0.00
C GLY A 9 0.05 -13.27 -0.02
N GLU A 10 -0.74 -12.75 -0.95
CA GLU A 10 -2.21 -12.84 -0.86
C GLU A 10 -2.91 -13.38 -2.12
N GLY A 11 -4.13 -13.89 -1.92
CA GLY A 11 -5.06 -14.32 -2.95
C GLY A 11 -4.62 -15.56 -3.74
N PHE A 12 -5.08 -15.66 -4.98
CA PHE A 12 -4.81 -16.83 -5.85
C PHE A 12 -3.33 -16.99 -6.22
N ASN A 13 -2.56 -15.90 -6.17
CA ASN A 13 -1.15 -15.89 -6.55
C ASN A 13 -0.19 -15.97 -5.36
N THR A 14 -0.68 -16.22 -4.15
CA THR A 14 0.15 -16.43 -2.96
C THR A 14 1.28 -17.43 -3.23
N GLY A 15 2.50 -17.05 -2.83
CA GLY A 15 3.71 -17.87 -2.98
C GLY A 15 4.44 -17.70 -4.32
N LYS A 16 3.89 -16.93 -5.26
CA LYS A 16 4.54 -16.69 -6.57
C LYS A 16 5.46 -15.46 -6.53
N PRO A 17 6.62 -15.48 -7.19
CA PRO A 17 7.46 -14.30 -7.32
C PRO A 17 6.79 -13.22 -8.18
N ALA A 18 6.92 -11.97 -7.75
CA ALA A 18 6.39 -10.81 -8.44
C ALA A 18 7.23 -9.56 -8.17
N TYR A 19 7.26 -8.65 -9.15
CA TYR A 19 7.76 -7.30 -8.95
C TYR A 19 6.60 -6.40 -8.56
N PHE A 20 6.69 -5.76 -7.40
CA PHE A 20 5.67 -4.88 -6.86
C PHE A 20 6.02 -3.43 -7.16
N VAL A 21 5.01 -2.68 -7.61
CA VAL A 21 5.07 -1.23 -7.80
C VAL A 21 3.90 -0.64 -7.02
N ARG A 22 4.19 0.05 -5.90
CA ARG A 22 3.18 0.71 -5.06
C ARG A 22 3.20 2.21 -5.32
N ILE A 23 2.15 2.70 -5.96
CA ILE A 23 1.93 4.13 -6.21
C ILE A 23 1.50 4.86 -4.94
N GLY A 24 1.75 6.17 -4.89
CA GLY A 24 1.24 7.06 -3.85
C GLY A 24 -0.06 7.74 -4.29
N GLY A 25 -0.84 8.20 -3.31
CA GLY A 25 -2.14 8.81 -3.47
C GLY A 25 -3.28 7.81 -3.24
N CYS A 26 -4.16 8.11 -2.29
CA CYS A 26 -5.41 7.41 -2.05
C CYS A 26 -6.41 8.38 -1.43
N ASP A 27 -7.63 8.44 -1.97
CA ASP A 27 -8.70 9.35 -1.56
C ASP A 27 -9.75 8.68 -0.65
N VAL A 28 -9.63 7.38 -0.37
CA VAL A 28 -10.63 6.61 0.40
C VAL A 28 -10.53 6.86 1.92
N GLY A 29 -9.32 6.98 2.49
CA GLY A 29 -9.14 7.30 3.92
C GLY A 29 -9.55 6.19 4.90
N CYS A 30 -9.31 4.92 4.58
CA CYS A 30 -9.67 3.78 5.43
C CYS A 30 -8.96 3.83 6.80
N HIS A 31 -9.72 3.81 7.90
CA HIS A 31 -9.15 3.89 9.26
C HIS A 31 -8.08 2.82 9.58
N TRP A 32 -8.24 1.61 9.02
CA TRP A 32 -7.38 0.45 9.24
C TRP A 32 -6.38 0.18 8.10
N CYS A 33 -6.05 1.20 7.31
CA CYS A 33 -5.02 1.06 6.30
C CYS A 33 -3.66 0.81 6.98
N ASP A 34 -2.98 -0.25 6.55
CA ASP A 34 -1.65 -0.64 7.01
C ASP A 34 -0.52 0.21 6.41
N VAL A 35 -0.82 1.03 5.39
CA VAL A 35 0.15 1.89 4.69
C VAL A 35 -0.41 3.32 4.53
N LYS A 36 -0.65 4.01 5.65
CA LYS A 36 -1.24 5.37 5.66
C LYS A 36 -0.31 6.42 5.04
N GLU A 37 0.99 6.19 5.00
CA GLU A 37 1.98 7.01 4.30
C GLU A 37 1.76 7.05 2.78
N SER A 38 0.91 6.18 2.23
CA SER A 38 0.50 6.24 0.82
C SER A 38 -0.56 7.32 0.54
N TRP A 39 -1.18 7.90 1.57
CA TRP A 39 -2.26 8.88 1.38
C TRP A 39 -1.76 10.26 0.96
N ASP A 40 -2.66 11.05 0.40
CA ASP A 40 -2.45 12.49 0.31
C ASP A 40 -2.75 13.13 1.67
N ALA A 41 -1.69 13.60 2.35
CA ALA A 41 -1.77 14.21 3.67
C ALA A 41 -2.64 15.49 3.71
N SER A 42 -2.89 16.12 2.56
CA SER A 42 -3.80 17.28 2.46
C SER A 42 -5.29 16.88 2.51
N ILE A 43 -5.60 15.64 2.13
CA ILE A 43 -6.97 15.09 2.12
C ILE A 43 -7.20 14.27 3.40
N HIS A 44 -6.26 13.41 3.75
CA HIS A 44 -6.31 12.54 4.92
C HIS A 44 -5.03 12.74 5.76
N PRO A 45 -5.10 13.43 6.91
CA PRO A 45 -3.94 13.64 7.76
C PRO A 45 -3.26 12.31 8.12
N LEU A 46 -1.93 12.27 8.01
CA LEU A 46 -1.16 11.07 8.36
C LEU A 46 -1.30 10.80 9.86
N THR A 47 -1.82 9.63 10.19
CA THR A 47 -1.87 9.10 11.55
C THR A 47 -0.95 7.89 11.66
N GLU A 48 -0.69 7.44 12.89
CA GLU A 48 -0.09 6.12 13.08
C GLU A 48 -0.97 5.04 12.42
N ALA A 49 -0.30 4.06 11.81
CA ALA A 49 -0.94 2.92 11.13
C ALA A 49 -1.70 2.06 12.13
#